data_AF-A0A6D1AC01-F1
#
_entry.id   AF-A0A6D1AC01-F1
#
_cell.length_a   1.000
_cell.length_b   1.000
_cell.length_c   1.000
_cell.angle_alpha   90.00
_cell.angle_beta   90.00
_cell.angle_gamma   90.00
#
_symmetry.space_group_name_H-M   'P 1'
#
loop_
_entity.id
_entity.type
_entity.pdbx_description
1 polymer ?
#
loop_
_entity_poly.entity_id
_entity_poly.type
_entity_poly.pdbx_seq_one_letter_code
_entity_poly.pdbx_strand_id
1 'polypeptide(L)'
;LSKQKDPDFMLIEIGGTVGDLESSPYIYAISKFASLYPENVMFSHLAFVPYLSASNEYKSKPSQVSISTLRSFGINPNLLLLRSQEGIDTSIIQKVSANAFMKPENVINIPDKANIYEIPLFLESSGILQIIYNHFKINKPINYEANAP
;
A
#
# COMPACT_ATOMS: atom_id res chain seq x y z
N LEU A 1 -7.63 -22.22 28.31
CA LEU A 1 -7.44 -20.77 28.15
C LEU A 1 -6.06 -20.56 27.52
N SER A 2 -6.00 -20.35 26.21
CA SER A 2 -4.74 -20.09 25.51
C SER A 2 -4.12 -18.80 26.05
N LYS A 3 -2.84 -18.83 26.44
CA LYS A 3 -2.07 -17.61 26.74
C LYS A 3 -2.26 -16.63 25.58
N GLN A 4 -2.81 -15.44 25.85
CA GLN A 4 -2.74 -14.32 24.90
C GLN A 4 -1.25 -14.08 24.65
N LYS A 5 -0.80 -14.40 23.44
CA LYS A 5 0.52 -13.99 22.98
C LYS A 5 0.39 -12.56 22.48
N ASP A 6 1.36 -11.73 22.84
CA ASP A 6 1.47 -10.40 22.24
C ASP A 6 1.75 -10.58 20.74
N PRO A 7 0.98 -9.92 19.85
CA PRO A 7 1.15 -10.06 18.42
C PRO A 7 2.45 -9.35 17.97
N ASP A 8 3.19 -9.98 17.05
CA ASP A 8 4.38 -9.36 16.44
C ASP A 8 4.02 -8.18 15.53
N PHE A 9 2.85 -8.26 14.87
CA PHE A 9 2.33 -7.24 13.96
C PHE A 9 0.87 -6.94 14.25
N MET A 10 0.49 -5.67 14.08
CA MET A 10 -0.90 -5.22 14.10
C MET A 10 -1.22 -4.54 12.77
N LEU A 11 -2.23 -5.04 12.06
CA LEU A 11 -2.75 -4.40 10.86
C LEU A 11 -3.93 -3.52 11.25
N ILE A 12 -3.85 -2.23 10.92
CA ILE A 12 -4.89 -1.24 11.23
C ILE A 12 -5.39 -0.68 9.91
N GLU A 13 -6.67 -0.89 9.63
CA GLU A 13 -7.37 -0.24 8.53
C GLU A 13 -8.00 1.06 9.02
N ILE A 14 -7.74 2.16 8.33
CA ILE A 14 -8.46 3.43 8.53
C ILE A 14 -9.51 3.52 7.43
N GLY A 15 -10.77 3.34 7.81
CA GLY A 15 -11.90 3.48 6.89
C GLY A 15 -12.08 4.90 6.36
N GLY A 16 -12.86 5.03 5.29
CA GLY A 16 -13.09 6.29 4.58
C GLY A 16 -12.04 6.57 3.50
N THR A 17 -12.06 7.78 2.95
CA THR A 17 -11.08 8.21 1.93
C THR A 17 -10.19 9.31 2.47
N VAL A 18 -8.90 9.23 2.17
CA VAL A 18 -7.96 10.32 2.49
C VAL A 18 -8.41 11.61 1.83
N GLY A 19 -8.64 12.64 2.64
CA GLY A 19 -9.21 13.93 2.22
C GLY A 19 -10.63 14.17 2.75
N ASP A 20 -11.31 13.13 3.22
CA ASP A 20 -12.60 13.26 3.88
C ASP A 20 -12.41 13.83 5.29
N LEU A 21 -13.26 14.80 5.65
CA LEU A 21 -13.21 15.45 6.97
C LEU A 21 -13.39 14.44 8.12
N GLU A 22 -14.23 13.42 7.91
CA GLU A 22 -14.52 12.37 8.89
C GLU A 22 -13.31 11.49 9.21
N SER A 23 -12.43 11.26 8.24
CA SER A 23 -11.21 10.44 8.40
C SER A 23 -10.05 11.21 9.01
N SER A 24 -10.08 12.55 8.94
CA SER A 24 -8.96 13.42 9.32
C SER A 24 -8.45 13.26 10.76
N PRO A 25 -9.32 13.09 11.79
CA PRO A 25 -8.86 12.84 13.16
C PRO A 25 -8.04 11.55 13.30
N TYR A 26 -8.43 10.48 12.61
CA TYR A 26 -7.72 9.20 12.65
C TYR A 26 -6.37 9.29 11.93
N ILE A 27 -6.33 9.94 10.77
CA ILE A 27 -5.10 10.16 10.00
C ILE A 27 -4.11 11.00 10.82
N TYR A 28 -4.58 12.05 11.50
CA TYR A 28 -3.73 12.86 12.36
C TYR A 28 -3.19 12.07 13.56
N ALA A 29 -4.03 11.27 14.21
CA ALA A 29 -3.62 10.44 15.34
C ALA A 29 -2.54 9.42 14.94
N ILE A 30 -2.71 8.70 13.82
CA ILE A 30 -1.72 7.72 13.37
C ILE A 30 -0.44 8.39 12.86
N SER A 31 -0.54 9.57 12.22
CA SER A 31 0.61 10.39 11.82
C SER A 31 1.45 10.78 13.04
N LYS A 32 0.77 11.25 14.10
CA LYS A 32 1.44 11.58 15.37
C LYS A 32 2.07 10.35 16.01
N PHE A 33 1.38 9.21 16.03
CA PHE A 33 1.91 7.96 16.57
C PHE A 33 3.16 7.50 15.81
N ALA A 34 3.12 7.47 14.48
CA ALA A 34 4.27 7.12 13.65
C ALA A 34 5.45 8.07 13.85
N SER A 35 5.21 9.37 14.09
CA SER A 35 6.30 10.31 14.37
C SER A 35 7.07 10.00 15.67
N LEU A 36 6.45 9.28 16.61
CA LEU A 36 7.08 8.84 17.86
C LEU A 36 7.79 7.47 17.70
N TYR A 37 7.39 6.67 16.71
CA TYR A 37 7.87 5.30 16.49
C TYR A 37 8.16 5.01 15.01
N PRO A 38 9.04 5.77 14.34
CA PRO A 38 9.19 5.74 12.88
C PRO A 38 9.65 4.38 12.33
N GLU A 39 10.39 3.59 13.12
CA GLU A 39 10.89 2.28 12.72
C GLU A 39 9.89 1.14 13.00
N ASN A 40 8.82 1.41 13.75
CA ASN A 40 7.82 0.43 14.17
C ASN A 40 6.48 0.59 13.43
N VAL A 41 6.34 1.60 12.58
CA VAL A 41 5.12 1.88 11.83
C VAL A 41 5.41 1.90 10.34
N MET A 42 4.61 1.17 9.58
CA MET A 42 4.64 1.15 8.12
C MET A 42 3.30 1.65 7.59
N PHE A 43 3.32 2.62 6.69
CA PHE A 43 2.13 3.08 5.98
C PHE A 43 2.01 2.40 4.61
N SER A 44 0.92 1.67 4.42
CA SER A 44 0.49 1.18 3.10
C SER A 44 -0.69 2.02 2.63
N HIS A 45 -0.55 2.72 1.51
CA HIS A 45 -1.61 3.55 0.96
C HIS A 45 -2.19 2.94 -0.31
N LEU A 46 -3.50 2.72 -0.31
CA LEU A 46 -4.26 2.19 -1.43
C LEU A 46 -4.82 3.34 -2.26
N ALA A 47 -4.56 3.35 -3.56
CA ALA A 47 -5.08 4.35 -4.48
C ALA A 47 -5.61 3.72 -5.76
N PHE A 48 -6.61 4.34 -6.38
CA PHE A 48 -7.23 3.84 -7.61
C PHE A 48 -6.66 4.52 -8.85
N VAL A 49 -6.37 3.72 -9.88
CA VAL A 49 -5.91 4.14 -11.21
C VAL A 49 -6.99 3.75 -12.23
N PRO A 50 -7.94 4.65 -12.55
CA PRO A 50 -9.04 4.31 -13.45
C PRO A 50 -8.58 4.21 -14.91
N TYR A 51 -9.15 3.24 -15.63
CA TYR A 51 -9.15 3.22 -17.09
C TYR A 51 -10.22 4.17 -17.65
N LEU A 52 -9.86 5.06 -18.59
CA LEU A 52 -10.79 5.93 -19.28
C LEU A 52 -11.03 5.43 -20.71
N SER A 53 -12.21 4.87 -20.97
CA SER A 53 -12.58 4.34 -22.29
C SER A 53 -12.61 5.39 -23.40
N ALA A 54 -12.82 6.66 -23.07
CA ALA A 54 -12.84 7.75 -24.05
C ALA A 54 -11.44 8.02 -24.66
N SER A 55 -10.37 7.73 -23.93
CA SER A 55 -8.99 7.94 -24.38
C SER A 55 -8.14 6.66 -24.39
N ASN A 56 -8.76 5.52 -24.08
CA ASN A 56 -8.16 4.19 -24.02
C ASN A 56 -6.89 4.11 -23.17
N GLU A 57 -6.85 4.79 -22.03
CA GLU A 57 -5.66 4.84 -21.18
C GLU A 57 -5.99 4.85 -19.68
N TYR A 58 -5.02 4.41 -18.89
CA TYR A 58 -5.05 4.53 -17.44
C TYR A 58 -4.60 5.92 -16.98
N LYS A 59 -5.34 6.50 -16.03
CA LYS A 59 -5.02 7.84 -15.49
C LYS A 59 -4.49 7.76 -14.06
N SER A 60 -3.21 8.11 -13.90
CA SER A 60 -2.54 8.18 -12.60
C SER A 60 -2.84 9.44 -11.77
N LYS A 61 -3.48 10.46 -12.37
CA LYS A 61 -3.69 11.77 -11.75
C LYS A 61 -4.54 11.69 -10.46
N PRO A 62 -5.67 10.95 -10.40
CA PRO A 62 -6.42 10.79 -9.17
C PRO A 62 -5.58 10.19 -8.02
N SER A 63 -4.78 9.18 -8.32
CA SER A 63 -3.89 8.55 -7.34
C SER A 63 -2.83 9.53 -6.82
N GLN A 64 -2.27 10.37 -7.70
CA GLN A 64 -1.31 11.40 -7.32
C GLN A 64 -1.91 12.44 -6.36
N VAL A 65 -3.16 12.87 -6.60
CA VAL A 65 -3.86 13.78 -5.69
C VAL A 65 -4.06 13.11 -4.33
N SER A 66 -4.52 11.85 -4.30
CA SER A 66 -4.71 11.10 -3.05
C SER A 66 -3.40 11.00 -2.25
N ILE A 67 -2.28 10.68 -2.91
CA ILE A 67 -0.96 10.62 -2.28
C ILE A 67 -0.53 12.00 -1.77
N SER A 68 -0.75 13.06 -2.54
CA SER A 68 -0.44 14.44 -2.12
C SER A 68 -1.24 14.83 -0.88
N THR A 69 -2.52 14.46 -0.83
CA THR A 69 -3.38 14.72 0.32
C THR A 69 -2.90 13.96 1.55
N LEU A 70 -2.56 12.67 1.43
CA LEU A 70 -1.99 11.89 2.53
C LEU A 70 -0.73 12.57 3.11
N ARG A 71 0.14 13.06 2.21
CA ARG A 71 1.38 13.76 2.59
C ARG A 71 1.15 15.10 3.26
N SER A 72 0.05 15.79 2.94
CA SER A 72 -0.31 17.01 3.68
C SER A 72 -0.65 16.76 5.15
N PHE A 73 -0.99 15.51 5.52
CA PHE A 73 -1.13 15.08 6.92
C PHE A 73 0.20 14.62 7.55
N GLY A 74 1.33 14.80 6.87
CA GLY A 74 2.65 14.39 7.35
C GLY A 74 2.98 12.92 7.14
N ILE A 75 2.15 12.17 6.41
CA ILE A 75 2.37 10.75 6.15
C ILE A 75 2.97 10.56 4.76
N ASN A 76 4.20 10.04 4.70
CA ASN A 76 4.79 9.52 3.47
C ASN A 76 4.59 8.00 3.44
N PRO A 77 3.89 7.44 2.44
CA PRO A 77 3.65 5.99 2.39
C PRO A 77 4.95 5.22 2.14
N ASN A 78 5.11 4.09 2.83
CA ASN A 78 6.23 3.17 2.62
C ASN A 78 5.94 2.19 1.48
N LEU A 79 4.66 1.85 1.30
CA LEU A 79 4.12 0.98 0.25
C LEU A 79 2.93 1.66 -0.41
N LEU A 80 2.89 1.64 -1.74
CA LEU A 80 1.71 2.04 -2.52
C LEU A 80 1.08 0.82 -3.19
N LEU A 81 -0.22 0.70 -3.03
CA LEU A 81 -1.03 -0.29 -3.71
C LEU A 81 -1.93 0.44 -4.71
N LEU A 82 -1.71 0.20 -6.00
CA LEU A 82 -2.46 0.82 -7.09
C LEU A 82 -3.52 -0.16 -7.60
N ARG A 83 -4.78 0.06 -7.23
CA ARG A 83 -5.92 -0.72 -7.76
C ARG A 83 -6.27 -0.23 -9.15
N SER A 84 -6.58 -1.17 -10.03
CA SER A 84 -7.03 -0.91 -11.40
C SER A 84 -7.89 -2.07 -11.89
N GLN A 85 -8.59 -1.89 -13.00
CA GLN A 85 -9.35 -2.96 -13.63
C GLN A 85 -8.42 -4.06 -14.17
N GLU A 86 -7.48 -3.68 -15.05
CA GLU A 86 -6.45 -4.57 -15.60
C GLU A 86 -5.05 -4.13 -15.17
N GLY A 87 -4.03 -4.88 -15.60
CA GLY A 87 -2.63 -4.49 -15.43
C GLY A 87 -2.35 -3.10 -16.02
N ILE A 88 -1.56 -2.30 -15.31
CA ILE A 88 -1.13 -0.98 -15.77
C ILE A 88 0.32 -1.02 -16.28
N ASP A 89 0.64 -0.12 -17.21
CA ASP A 89 1.99 0.01 -17.75
C ASP A 89 3.00 0.40 -16.66
N THR A 90 4.22 -0.12 -16.79
CA THR A 90 5.35 0.23 -15.92
C THR A 90 5.63 1.74 -15.89
N SER A 91 5.33 2.45 -16.97
CA SER A 91 5.46 3.92 -17.06
C SER A 91 4.58 4.64 -16.01
N ILE A 92 3.39 4.10 -15.72
CA ILE A 92 2.49 4.64 -14.70
C ILE A 92 3.07 4.41 -13.31
N ILE A 93 3.59 3.21 -13.06
CA ILE A 93 4.26 2.87 -11.79
C ILE A 93 5.43 3.83 -11.54
N GLN A 94 6.30 4.02 -12.53
CA GLN A 94 7.44 4.95 -12.45
C GLN A 94 6.99 6.39 -12.19
N LYS A 95 5.93 6.84 -12.88
CA LYS A 95 5.39 8.19 -12.70
C LYS A 95 4.82 8.37 -11.30
N VAL A 96 4.03 7.43 -10.80
CA VAL A 96 3.44 7.51 -9.46
C VAL A 96 4.53 7.44 -8.39
N SER A 97 5.49 6.52 -8.51
CA SER A 97 6.59 6.37 -7.55
C SER A 97 7.45 7.65 -7.48
N ALA A 98 7.76 8.26 -8.62
CA ALA A 98 8.51 9.51 -8.69
C ALA A 98 7.77 10.67 -7.99
N ASN A 99 6.46 10.82 -8.23
CA ASN A 99 5.65 11.85 -7.57
C ASN A 99 5.49 11.60 -6.06
N ALA A 100 5.50 10.33 -5.65
CA ALA A 100 5.47 9.93 -4.25
C ALA A 100 6.86 9.97 -3.58
N PHE A 101 7.93 10.26 -4.32
CA PHE A 101 9.33 10.23 -3.84
C PHE A 101 9.73 8.88 -3.24
N MET A 102 9.29 7.79 -3.87
CA MET A 102 9.61 6.42 -3.44
C MET A 102 10.14 5.59 -4.61
N LYS A 103 10.82 4.50 -4.26
CA LYS A 103 11.32 3.55 -5.25
C LYS A 103 10.16 2.83 -5.94
N PRO A 104 10.24 2.57 -7.26
CA PRO A 104 9.22 1.81 -7.99
C PRO A 104 8.95 0.42 -7.38
N GLU A 105 9.96 -0.21 -6.78
CA GLU A 105 9.83 -1.51 -6.08
C GLU A 105 8.85 -1.48 -4.89
N ASN A 106 8.55 -0.30 -4.35
CA ASN A 106 7.58 -0.11 -3.27
C ASN A 106 6.17 0.23 -3.79
N VAL A 107 5.91 0.06 -5.08
CA VAL A 107 4.62 0.34 -5.72
C VAL A 107 4.12 -0.93 -6.42
N ILE A 108 3.02 -1.49 -5.94
CA ILE A 108 2.41 -2.72 -6.47
C ILE A 108 1.11 -2.35 -7.17
N ASN A 109 0.95 -2.73 -8.45
CA ASN A 109 -0.34 -2.69 -9.12
C ASN A 109 -1.16 -3.95 -8.79
N ILE A 110 -2.38 -3.76 -8.31
CA ILE A 110 -3.31 -4.83 -7.99
C ILE A 110 -4.50 -4.73 -8.97
N PRO A 111 -4.45 -5.42 -10.12
CA PRO A 111 -5.60 -5.51 -11.03
C PRO A 111 -6.77 -6.22 -10.35
N ASP A 112 -7.97 -6.06 -10.90
CA ASP A 112 -9.13 -6.81 -10.44
C ASP A 112 -8.89 -8.32 -10.58
N LYS A 113 -9.36 -9.06 -9.58
CA LYS A 113 -9.26 -10.51 -9.52
C LYS A 113 -10.66 -11.09 -9.51
N ALA A 114 -10.83 -12.25 -10.15
CA ALA A 114 -12.11 -12.93 -10.20
C ALA A 114 -12.51 -13.46 -8.81
N ASN A 115 -11.51 -13.76 -7.98
CA ASN A 115 -11.71 -14.29 -6.64
C ASN A 115 -10.85 -13.54 -5.60
N ILE A 116 -11.45 -13.19 -4.47
CA ILE A 116 -10.77 -12.51 -3.35
C ILE A 116 -9.57 -13.31 -2.82
N TYR A 117 -9.60 -14.64 -2.90
CA TYR A 117 -8.51 -15.51 -2.45
C TYR A 117 -7.27 -15.44 -3.36
N GLU A 118 -7.39 -14.88 -4.57
CA GLU A 118 -6.25 -14.66 -5.46
C GLU A 118 -5.42 -13.44 -5.02
N ILE A 119 -6.00 -12.52 -4.24
CA ILE A 119 -5.31 -11.29 -3.83
C ILE A 119 -4.09 -11.59 -2.93
N PRO A 120 -4.19 -12.40 -1.87
CA PRO A 120 -3.01 -12.75 -1.06
C PRO A 120 -1.89 -13.42 -1.87
N LEU A 121 -2.24 -14.40 -2.73
CA LEU A 121 -1.28 -15.11 -3.59
C LEU A 121 -0.61 -14.15 -4.58
N PHE A 122 -1.40 -13.25 -5.16
CA PHE A 122 -0.89 -12.23 -6.06
C PHE A 122 0.08 -11.28 -5.35
N LEU A 123 -0.29 -10.79 -4.16
CA LEU A 123 0.56 -9.89 -3.37
C LEU A 123 1.87 -10.57 -2.94
N GLU A 124 1.82 -11.85 -2.56
CA GLU A 124 2.99 -12.66 -2.26
C GLU A 124 3.92 -12.73 -3.48
N SER A 125 3.40 -13.15 -4.64
CA SER A 125 4.18 -13.22 -5.90
C SER A 125 4.69 -11.86 -6.39
N SER A 126 4.04 -10.75 -5.99
CA SER A 126 4.44 -9.38 -6.30
C SER A 126 5.56 -8.86 -5.38
N GLY A 127 6.02 -9.67 -4.42
CA GLY A 127 7.14 -9.33 -3.54
C GLY A 127 6.77 -8.44 -2.35
N ILE A 128 5.49 -8.37 -1.95
CA ILE A 128 5.06 -7.51 -0.82
C ILE A 128 5.81 -7.83 0.47
N LEU A 129 6.11 -9.11 0.71
CA LEU A 129 6.82 -9.56 1.91
C LEU A 129 8.22 -8.99 1.99
N GLN A 130 8.91 -8.84 0.85
CA GLN A 130 10.24 -8.25 0.80
C GLN A 130 10.19 -6.78 1.22
N ILE A 131 9.18 -6.03 0.78
CA ILE A 131 8.99 -4.61 1.14
C ILE A 131 8.76 -4.49 2.65
N ILE A 132 7.88 -5.33 3.21
CA ILE A 132 7.58 -5.35 4.65
C ILE A 132 8.83 -5.73 5.46
N TYR A 133 9.55 -6.78 5.05
CA TYR A 133 10.76 -7.25 5.75
C TYR A 133 11.86 -6.19 5.73
N ASN A 134 12.05 -5.52 4.59
CA ASN A 134 13.01 -4.43 4.46
C ASN A 134 12.66 -3.26 5.40
N HIS A 135 11.38 -2.88 5.48
CA HIS A 135 10.93 -1.79 6.36
C HIS A 135 11.19 -2.10 7.84
N PHE A 136 10.79 -3.29 8.30
CA PHE A 136 10.93 -3.70 9.70
C PHE A 136 12.28 -4.36 10.03
N LYS A 137 13.24 -4.37 9.09
CA LYS A 137 14.59 -4.94 9.23
C LYS A 137 14.56 -6.42 9.67
N ILE A 138 13.64 -7.19 9.10
CA ILE A 138 13.48 -8.61 9.40
C ILE A 138 14.45 -9.42 8.55
N ASN A 139 15.46 -9.99 9.18
CA ASN A 139 16.46 -10.84 8.53
C ASN A 139 16.03 -12.32 8.56
N LYS A 140 14.93 -12.63 7.88
CA LYS A 140 14.42 -14.01 7.74
C LYS A 140 14.26 -14.34 6.26
N PRO A 141 14.62 -15.56 5.80
CA PRO A 141 14.35 -15.96 4.43
C PRO A 141 12.84 -15.97 4.18
N ILE A 142 12.43 -15.42 3.04
CA ILE A 142 11.06 -15.52 2.54
C ILE A 142 10.99 -16.81 1.73
N ASN A 143 10.25 -17.79 2.23
CA ASN A 143 10.05 -19.06 1.53
C ASN A 143 8.70 -19.04 0.80
N TYR A 144 8.74 -18.73 -0.48
CA TYR A 144 7.55 -18.70 -1.34
C TYR A 144 7.02 -20.11 -1.69
N GLU A 145 7.82 -21.17 -1.50
CA GLU A 145 7.41 -22.55 -1.80
C GLU A 145 6.68 -23.22 -0.62
N ALA A 146 6.84 -22.72 0.61
CA ALA A 146 6.18 -23.29 1.79
C ALA A 146 4.65 -23.04 1.84
N ASN A 147 4.15 -22.13 0.98
CA ASN A 147 2.75 -21.72 0.92
C ASN A 147 2.05 -22.16 -0.39
N ALA A 148 2.73 -22.95 -1.24
CA ALA A 148 2.09 -23.56 -2.40
C ALA A 148 1.08 -24.62 -1.91
N PRO A 149 -0.16 -24.62 -2.43
CA PRO A 149 -1.20 -25.57 -2.02
C PRO A 149 -0.84 -27.03 -2.32
#